data_AF-A0A2H6GS05-F1
#
_entry.id   AF-A0A2H6GS05-F1
#
_cell.length_a   1.000
_cell.length_b   1.000
_cell.length_c   1.000
_cell.angle_alpha   90.00
_cell.angle_beta   90.00
_cell.angle_gamma   90.00
#
_symmetry.space_group_name_H-M   'P 1'
#
loop_
_entity.id
_entity.type
_entity.pdbx_description
1 polymer ?
#
loop_
_entity_poly.entity_id
_entity_poly.type
_entity_poly.pdbx_seq_one_letter_code
_entity_poly.pdbx_strand_id
1 'polypeptide(L)' 'MKVKLYGTRGSVPVANSKSVQFGGNTTCVRVMSDCIPESMALIIDAGTGFVPLSNDILQEGGIEETLILFTHYHHDHT' A
#
# COMPACT_ATOMS: atom_id res chain seq x y z
N MET A 1 3.54 15.74 -5.89
CA MET A 1 2.81 14.50 -5.56
C MET A 1 3.42 13.29 -6.26
N LYS A 2 3.65 12.20 -5.52
CA LYS A 2 4.10 10.88 -6.01
C LYS A 2 3.18 9.79 -5.43
N VAL A 3 2.98 8.71 -6.17
CA VAL A 3 2.15 7.57 -5.75
C VAL A 3 2.94 6.29 -5.98
N LYS A 4 2.96 5.42 -4.97
CA LYS A 4 3.55 4.09 -5.08
C LYS A 4 2.48 3.03 -4.88
N LEU A 5 2.36 2.14 -5.87
CA LEU A 5 1.38 1.06 -5.89
C LEU A 5 2.03 -0.21 -5.30
N TYR A 6 1.54 -0.66 -4.15
CA TYR A 6 2.00 -1.89 -3.52
C TYR A 6 1.12 -3.10 -3.85
N GLY A 7 -0.10 -2.83 -4.29
CA GLY A 7 -0.97 -3.81 -4.91
C GLY A 7 -1.94 -3.18 -5.90
N THR A 8 -2.20 -3.91 -6.99
CA THR A 8 -3.01 -3.50 -8.14
C THR A 8 -3.99 -4.59 -8.58
N ARG A 9 -4.04 -5.71 -7.86
CA ARG A 9 -5.09 -6.73 -8.03
C ARG A 9 -6.37 -6.32 -7.31
N GLY A 10 -7.50 -6.85 -7.81
CA GLY A 10 -8.79 -6.79 -7.11
C GLY A 10 -8.88 -7.86 -6.01
N SER A 11 -10.01 -8.54 -5.91
CA SER A 11 -10.42 -9.27 -4.71
C SER A 11 -9.56 -10.41 -4.21
N VAL A 12 -8.68 -10.97 -5.03
CA VAL A 12 -7.86 -12.13 -4.66
C VAL A 12 -6.42 -11.92 -5.09
N PRO A 13 -5.43 -12.10 -4.18
CA PRO A 13 -4.03 -12.01 -4.54
C PRO A 13 -3.63 -13.20 -5.41
N VAL A 14 -2.62 -13.00 -6.27
CA VAL A 14 -2.16 -14.04 -7.20
C VAL A 14 -0.64 -14.18 -7.16
N ALA A 15 -0.14 -15.30 -6.66
CA ALA A 15 1.29 -15.63 -6.62
C ALA A 15 1.63 -16.72 -7.65
N ASN A 16 1.69 -16.38 -8.94
CA ASN A 16 2.14 -17.31 -9.97
C ASN A 16 3.11 -16.64 -10.96
N SER A 17 3.83 -17.44 -11.74
CA SER A 17 4.86 -16.94 -12.68
C SER A 17 4.33 -15.95 -13.71
N LYS A 18 3.03 -15.99 -14.03
CA LYS A 18 2.40 -15.06 -14.98
C LYS A 18 2.08 -13.69 -14.34
N SER A 19 1.94 -13.61 -13.01
CA SER A 19 1.66 -12.36 -12.30
C SER A 19 2.90 -11.66 -11.74
N VAL A 20 4.04 -12.34 -11.63
CA VAL A 20 5.27 -11.80 -11.01
C VAL A 20 5.76 -10.50 -11.66
N GLN A 21 5.62 -10.33 -12.98
CA GLN A 21 6.10 -9.13 -13.67
C GLN A 21 5.46 -7.83 -13.14
N PHE A 22 4.19 -7.88 -12.77
CA PHE A 22 3.42 -6.70 -12.35
C PHE A 22 2.94 -6.77 -10.88
N GLY A 23 3.19 -7.89 -10.21
CA GLY A 23 2.77 -8.13 -8.84
C GLY A 23 1.42 -8.85 -8.72
N GLY A 24 1.21 -9.41 -7.54
CA GLY A 24 0.04 -10.22 -7.20
C GLY A 24 -0.84 -9.65 -6.11
N ASN A 25 -0.43 -8.56 -5.48
CA ASN A 25 -1.07 -8.04 -4.28
C ASN A 25 -2.36 -7.28 -4.61
N THR A 26 -3.37 -7.48 -3.78
CA THR A 26 -4.60 -6.69 -3.74
C THR A 26 -4.32 -5.24 -3.31
N THR A 27 -5.25 -4.34 -3.63
CA THR A 27 -5.08 -2.89 -3.52
C THR A 27 -4.40 -2.43 -2.24
N CYS A 28 -3.36 -1.61 -2.40
CA CYS A 28 -2.70 -0.89 -1.33
C CYS A 28 -1.79 0.17 -1.97
N VAL A 29 -1.95 1.42 -1.58
CA VAL A 29 -1.29 2.55 -2.23
C VAL A 29 -0.72 3.51 -1.19
N ARG A 30 0.54 3.94 -1.36
CA ARG A 30 1.11 5.05 -0.59
C ARG A 30 1.10 6.32 -1.42
N VAL A 31 0.62 7.41 -0.82
CA VAL A 31 0.63 8.75 -1.40
C VAL A 31 1.67 9.59 -0.69
N MET A 32 2.49 10.31 -1.46
CA MET A 32 3.52 11.23 -0.95
C MET A 32 3.31 12.60 -1.60
N SER A 33 3.22 13.66 -0.79
CA SER A 33 3.15 15.04 -1.28
C SER A 33 3.79 15.97 -0.26
N ASP A 34 4.17 17.15 -0.73
CA ASP A 34 4.60 18.30 0.06
C ASP A 34 3.60 18.78 1.13
N CYS A 35 2.31 18.47 0.98
CA CYS A 35 1.28 18.75 1.98
C CYS A 35 1.09 17.64 3.04
N ILE A 36 1.82 16.53 2.95
CA ILE A 36 1.79 15.43 3.93
C ILE A 36 3.08 15.52 4.76
N PRO A 37 3.03 15.53 6.10
CA PRO A 37 4.22 15.53 6.93
C PRO A 37 5.17 14.37 6.58
N GLU A 38 6.48 14.63 6.55
CA GLU A 38 7.47 13.59 6.24
C GLU A 38 7.44 12.42 7.23
N SER A 39 7.05 12.67 8.49
CA SER A 39 6.86 11.66 9.53
C SER A 39 5.52 10.93 9.47
N MET A 40 4.68 11.21 8.47
CA MET A 40 3.38 10.57 8.29
C MET A 40 3.36 9.73 6.99
N ALA A 41 2.90 8.49 7.11
CA ALA A 41 2.54 7.66 5.97
C ALA A 41 1.03 7.75 5.66
N LEU A 42 0.68 8.29 4.49
CA LEU A 42 -0.69 8.25 3.97
C LEU A 42 -0.88 7.03 3.05
N ILE A 43 -1.82 6.16 3.42
CA ILE A 43 -2.11 4.90 2.75
C ILE A 43 -3.58 4.89 2.30
N ILE A 44 -3.85 4.39 1.10
CA ILE A 44 -5.21 4.10 0.61
C ILE A 44 -5.34 2.58 0.48
N ASP A 45 -6.31 2.04 1.21
CA ASP A 45 -6.56 0.61 1.42
C ASP A 45 -5.36 -0.17 2.00
N ALA A 46 -5.66 -1.23 2.74
CA ALA A 46 -4.68 -2.11 3.39
C ALA A 46 -4.87 -3.57 2.98
N GLY A 47 -5.13 -3.83 1.69
CA GLY A 47 -5.12 -5.19 1.14
C GLY A 47 -3.76 -5.89 1.29
N THR A 48 -3.57 -7.01 0.62
CA THR A 48 -2.32 -7.79 0.72
C THR A 48 -1.05 -7.03 0.33
N GLY A 49 -1.15 -5.90 -0.39
CA GLY A 49 -0.03 -4.99 -0.63
C GLY A 49 0.45 -4.24 0.62
N PHE A 50 -0.29 -4.28 1.72
CA PHE A 50 0.08 -3.65 2.98
C PHE A 50 1.37 -4.24 3.56
N VAL A 51 1.60 -5.55 3.42
CA VAL A 51 2.81 -6.21 3.96
C VAL A 51 4.11 -5.63 3.37
N PRO A 52 4.33 -5.61 2.04
CA PRO A 52 5.52 -4.96 1.49
C PRO A 52 5.56 -3.45 1.74
N LEU A 53 4.41 -2.77 1.81
CA LEU A 53 4.34 -1.37 2.17
C LEU A 53 4.90 -1.12 3.58
N SER A 54 4.47 -1.90 4.57
CA SER A 54 4.94 -1.77 5.95
C SER A 54 6.44 -2.04 6.06
N ASN A 55 6.95 -3.02 5.33
CA ASN A 55 8.40 -3.29 5.29
C ASN A 55 9.19 -2.10 4.74
N ASP A 56 8.71 -1.48 3.66
CA ASP A 56 9.36 -0.30 3.07
C ASP A 56 9.32 0.90 4.04
N ILE A 57 8.20 1.13 4.72
CA ILE A 57 8.08 2.18 5.75
C ILE A 57 9.07 1.95 6.90
N LEU A 58 9.16 0.72 7.40
CA LEU A 58 10.07 0.37 8.49
C LEU A 58 11.54 0.53 8.09
N GLN A 59 11.88 0.23 6.83
CA GLN A 59 13.24 0.42 6.31
C GLN A 59 13.59 1.89 6.07
N GLU A 60 12.63 2.70 5.61
CA GLU A 60 12.81 4.15 5.44
C GLU A 60 13.06 4.84 6.79
N GLY A 61 12.34 4.42 7.84
CA GLY A 61 12.40 5.05 9.16
C GLY A 61 11.77 6.44 9.18
N GLY A 62 11.73 7.07 10.35
CA GLY A 62 11.21 8.44 10.51
C GLY A 62 9.70 8.61 10.44
N ILE A 63 8.95 7.56 10.08
CA ILE A 63 7.48 7.55 10.16
C ILE A 63 7.04 7.32 11.61
N GLU A 64 6.34 8.31 12.16
CA GLU A 64 5.77 8.32 13.52
C GLU A 64 4.26 8.03 13.49
N GLU A 65 3.59 8.38 12.39
CA GLU A 65 2.15 8.21 12.24
C GLU A 65 1.80 7.55 10.90
N THR A 66 0.77 6.69 10.91
CA THR A 66 0.23 6.08 9.70
C THR A 66 -1.27 6.37 9.63
N LEU A 67 -1.69 7.06 8.58
CA LEU A 67 -3.10 7.32 8.28
C LEU A 67 -3.53 6.40 7.13
N ILE A 68 -4.50 5.53 7.41
CA ILE A 68 -5.08 4.62 6.42
C ILE A 68 -6.48 5.10 6.08
N LEU A 69 -6.72 5.33 4.79
CA LEU A 69 -8.04 5.63 4.24
C LEU A 69 -8.57 4.39 3.53
N PHE A 70 -9.68 3.84 4.02
CA PHE A 70 -10.38 2.73 3.38
C PHE A 70 -11.39 3.27 2.38
N THR A 71 -11.33 2.79 1.14
CA THR A 71 -12.35 3.11 0.13
C THR A 71 -13.69 2.45 0.45
N HIS A 72 -13.64 1.22 0.97
CA HIS A 72 -14.76 0.44 1.50
C HIS A 72 -14.21 -0.74 2.30
N TYR A 73 -15.09 -1.63 2.79
CA TYR A 73 -14.75 -2.68 3.76
C TYR A 73 -14.89 -4.10 3.19
N HIS A 74 -14.56 -4.31 1.92
CA HIS A 74 -14.31 -5.68 1.45
C HIS A 74 -12.95 -6.16 1.95
N HIS A 75 -12.80 -7.47 2.12
CA HIS A 75 -11.61 -8.08 2.69
C HIS A 75 -10.31 -7.79 1.92
N ASP A 76 -10.39 -7.48 0.63
CA ASP A 76 -9.24 -7.13 -0.19
C ASP A 76 -8.76 -5.69 -0.02
N HIS A 77 -9.50 -4.87 0.74
CA HIS A 77 -9.21 -3.47 1.05
C HIS A 77 -8.79 -3.23 2.51
N THR A 78 -9.04 -4.18 3.41
CA THR A 78 -8.78 -4.07 4.87
C THR A 78 -7.65 -4.96 5.32
#